data_AF-A0A015IM08-F1
#
_entry.id   AF-A0A015IM08-F1
#
_cell.length_a   1.000
_cell.length_b   1.000
_cell.length_c   1.000
_cell.angle_alpha   90.00
_cell.angle_beta   90.00
_cell.angle_gamma   90.00
#
_symmetry.space_group_name_H-M   'P 1'
#
loop_
_entity.id
_entity.type
_entity.pdbx_description
1 polymer ?
#
loop_
_entity_poly.entity_id
_entity_poly.type
_entity_poly.pdbx_seq_one_letter_code
_entity_poly.pdbx_strand_id
1 'polypeptide(L)'
;MPRQLLADCLKDIFEYLYDDKNTLYSCLLVNHLCCEIAVRILWRDVRKFYDYNDTPHIPISIIYTLIACLPKESEEILHKNGINITIPIQKPPLFNYASFCKVISIYRINDMLKYTLEKQQSNISKDLQNLILQEILKMLMNQISSLKALKYNVYISHSEDIDVLSIAKIHLANLVELKCDSDICSEFISQISHNLQSLTIDFKPNISNRLLDLIFSQNNLKIVNLRNFQDYNYRIFISSLTKQSLILTKLTLKNCKISIPFIAMFKNLQELILNQKNGEYTFYQLQDAHFSQLKILKISIYDDDSDVDLLINFLEINGKNLTEFYIYHYHNESINIALADFCPNLKILCTQIKENEEEIFKLILNNCKYLEIIEYRSGFDDLFYFFEILANYSRKYFYGLILEYFAGSSIDAIYDDLEGFFINWQDRTSQRPLSLIISITDCVYNYSTRSKNDIKILVKEYMELGIKIQKFEIKKIPFCKSM
;
A
#
# COMPACT_ATOMS: atom_id res chain seq x y z
N MET A 1 25.04 -17.16 36.87
CA MET A 1 24.80 -17.48 35.44
C MET A 1 24.20 -16.26 34.77
N PRO A 2 24.72 -15.80 33.61
CA PRO A 2 24.06 -14.73 32.87
C PRO A 2 22.71 -15.28 32.38
N ARG A 3 21.61 -14.61 32.74
CA ARG A 3 20.26 -14.95 32.27
C ARG A 3 20.18 -14.61 30.78
N GLN A 4 20.51 -15.56 29.92
CA GLN A 4 20.26 -15.42 28.48
C GLN A 4 18.75 -15.57 28.23
N LEU A 5 18.18 -14.64 27.47
CA LEU A 5 16.79 -14.75 26.99
C LEU A 5 16.66 -16.03 26.14
N LEU A 6 15.55 -16.75 26.33
CA LEU A 6 15.22 -17.92 25.52
C LEU A 6 15.03 -17.52 24.06
N ALA A 7 15.34 -18.42 23.13
CA ALA A 7 15.22 -18.18 21.69
C ALA A 7 13.81 -17.76 21.29
N ASP A 8 12.77 -18.35 21.90
CA ASP A 8 11.38 -18.01 21.64
C ASP A 8 11.05 -16.56 22.04
N CYS A 9 11.57 -16.10 23.19
CA CYS A 9 11.40 -14.72 23.62
C CYS A 9 12.11 -13.74 22.67
N LEU A 10 13.33 -14.07 22.22
CA LEU A 10 14.06 -13.24 21.25
C LEU A 10 13.33 -13.17 19.90
N LYS A 11 12.75 -14.28 19.47
CA LYS A 11 11.93 -14.33 18.25
C LYS A 11 10.75 -13.38 18.38
N ASP A 12 9.96 -13.48 19.44
CA ASP A 12 8.80 -12.62 19.65
C ASP A 12 9.20 -11.14 19.70
N ILE A 13 10.31 -10.80 20.38
CA ILE A 13 10.84 -9.43 20.41
C ILE A 13 11.22 -8.97 19.00
N PHE A 14 11.92 -9.79 18.21
CA PHE A 14 12.36 -9.38 16.87
C PHE A 14 11.21 -9.33 15.87
N GLU A 15 10.10 -10.06 16.08
CA GLU A 15 8.88 -9.89 15.27
C GLU A 15 8.32 -8.48 15.37
N TYR A 16 8.41 -7.82 16.53
CA TYR A 16 8.03 -6.40 16.67
C TYR A 16 8.94 -5.46 15.88
N LEU A 17 10.15 -5.92 15.52
CA LEU A 17 11.11 -5.18 14.71
C LEU A 17 10.95 -5.45 13.21
N TYR A 18 9.94 -6.20 12.77
CA TYR A 18 9.77 -6.62 11.36
C TYR A 18 9.80 -5.45 10.35
N ASP A 19 9.34 -4.27 10.75
CA ASP A 19 9.38 -3.05 9.93
C ASP A 19 10.62 -2.17 10.17
N ASP A 20 11.35 -2.37 11.26
CA ASP A 20 12.62 -1.71 11.57
C ASP A 20 13.82 -2.56 11.15
N LYS A 21 14.08 -2.56 9.84
CA LYS A 21 15.17 -3.34 9.23
C LYS A 21 16.54 -2.94 9.76
N ASN A 22 16.76 -1.66 10.07
CA ASN A 22 18.06 -1.17 10.53
C ASN A 22 18.41 -1.76 11.90
N THR A 23 17.43 -1.83 12.78
CA THR A 23 17.59 -2.52 14.06
C THR A 23 17.81 -4.01 13.86
N LEU A 24 17.03 -4.67 12.99
CA LEU A 24 17.23 -6.09 12.65
C LEU A 24 18.63 -6.38 12.07
N TYR A 25 19.19 -5.49 11.24
CA TYR A 25 20.56 -5.63 10.73
C TYR A 25 21.59 -5.53 11.85
N SER A 26 21.38 -4.65 12.81
CA SER A 26 22.26 -4.53 13.98
C SER A 26 22.21 -5.78 14.85
N CYS A 27 21.05 -6.45 14.95
CA CYS A 27 20.89 -7.73 15.63
C CYS A 27 21.73 -8.87 15.01
N LEU A 28 22.07 -8.78 13.72
CA LEU A 28 22.94 -9.78 13.05
C LEU A 28 24.35 -9.85 13.65
N LEU A 29 24.82 -8.75 14.23
CA LEU A 29 26.19 -8.61 14.72
C LEU A 29 26.33 -8.99 16.20
N VAL A 30 25.23 -9.29 16.90
CA VAL A 30 25.22 -9.51 18.35
C VAL A 30 25.82 -10.86 18.73
N ASN A 31 25.26 -11.95 18.21
CA ASN A 31 25.75 -13.33 18.39
C ASN A 31 25.04 -14.27 17.38
N HIS A 32 25.44 -15.55 17.34
CA HIS A 32 24.89 -16.53 16.41
C HIS A 32 23.36 -16.68 16.51
N LEU A 33 22.79 -16.72 17.73
CA LEU A 33 21.35 -16.89 17.94
C LEU A 33 20.56 -15.67 17.42
N CYS A 34 21.00 -14.46 17.76
CA CYS A 34 20.39 -13.23 17.26
C CYS A 34 20.51 -13.14 15.73
N CYS A 35 21.66 -13.52 15.19
CA CYS A 35 21.88 -13.57 13.73
C CYS A 35 20.89 -14.51 13.05
N GLU A 36 20.76 -15.75 13.53
CA GLU A 36 19.85 -16.72 12.96
C GLU A 36 18.38 -16.26 12.97
N ILE A 37 17.92 -15.69 14.10
CA ILE A 37 16.54 -15.19 14.23
C ILE A 37 16.32 -13.98 13.32
N ALA A 38 17.22 -13.01 13.33
CA ALA A 38 17.09 -11.80 12.52
C ALA A 38 17.16 -12.11 11.01
N VAL A 39 18.06 -13.01 10.56
CA VAL A 39 18.12 -13.44 9.16
C VAL A 39 16.79 -14.04 8.71
N ARG A 40 16.17 -14.92 9.53
CA ARG A 40 14.86 -15.52 9.21
C ARG A 40 13.75 -14.49 9.04
N ILE A 41 13.78 -13.42 9.83
CA ILE A 41 12.78 -12.33 9.77
C ILE A 41 13.03 -11.44 8.56
N LEU A 42 14.29 -11.05 8.32
CA LEU A 42 14.71 -10.26 7.17
C LEU A 42 14.37 -10.96 5.85
N TRP A 43 14.73 -12.24 5.69
CA TRP A 43 14.51 -13.01 4.47
C TRP A 43 13.08 -13.52 4.28
N ARG A 44 12.16 -13.24 5.22
CA ARG A 44 10.75 -13.62 5.11
C ARG A 44 10.07 -13.02 3.88
N ASP A 45 10.42 -11.78 3.54
CA ASP A 45 9.87 -11.03 2.43
C ASP A 45 10.96 -10.33 1.64
N VAL A 46 11.44 -10.99 0.57
CA VAL A 46 12.48 -10.45 -0.31
C VAL A 46 12.06 -9.14 -1.01
N ARG A 47 10.76 -8.82 -1.08
CA ARG A 47 10.25 -7.57 -1.68
C ARG A 47 10.69 -6.35 -0.89
N LYS A 48 10.86 -6.49 0.43
CA LYS A 48 11.16 -5.37 1.32
C LYS A 48 12.53 -4.76 1.04
N PHE A 49 13.42 -5.45 0.35
CA PHE A 49 14.77 -4.95 0.08
C PHE A 49 14.87 -4.09 -1.19
N TYR A 50 13.81 -4.01 -1.98
CA TYR A 50 13.84 -3.34 -3.27
C TYR A 50 12.75 -2.25 -3.35
N ASP A 51 13.13 -1.02 -2.98
CA ASP A 51 12.45 0.18 -3.45
C ASP A 51 13.19 0.70 -4.69
N TYR A 52 12.45 1.18 -5.70
CA TYR A 52 13.02 1.60 -6.99
C TYR A 52 14.04 2.75 -6.85
N ASN A 53 14.01 3.43 -5.69
CA ASN A 53 14.85 4.56 -5.34
C ASN A 53 16.04 4.21 -4.43
N ASP A 54 16.21 2.94 -4.04
CA ASP A 54 17.26 2.51 -3.11
C ASP A 54 18.54 1.98 -3.79
N THR A 55 19.62 1.94 -3.01
CA THR A 55 20.99 1.68 -3.46
C THR A 55 21.15 0.46 -4.39
N PRO A 56 21.92 0.58 -5.49
CA PRO A 56 22.03 -0.42 -6.56
C PRO A 56 22.62 -1.77 -6.12
N HIS A 57 23.24 -1.83 -4.94
CA HIS A 57 23.93 -3.02 -4.43
C HIS A 57 23.00 -4.08 -3.86
N ILE A 58 21.82 -3.68 -3.36
CA ILE A 58 20.92 -4.60 -2.64
C ILE A 58 20.31 -5.67 -3.56
N PRO A 59 19.76 -5.34 -4.75
CA PRO A 59 19.23 -6.36 -5.68
C PRO A 59 20.28 -7.40 -6.08
N ILE A 60 21.51 -6.94 -6.34
CA ILE A 60 22.63 -7.78 -6.76
C ILE A 60 22.97 -8.81 -5.67
N SER A 61 23.11 -8.35 -4.43
CA SER A 61 23.40 -9.24 -3.29
C SER A 61 22.32 -10.29 -3.08
N ILE A 62 21.04 -9.95 -3.25
CA ILE A 62 19.92 -10.89 -3.11
C ILE A 62 19.97 -11.95 -4.19
N ILE A 63 20.10 -11.54 -5.45
CA ILE A 63 20.15 -12.47 -6.59
C ILE A 63 21.35 -13.41 -6.45
N TYR A 64 22.54 -12.89 -6.12
CA TYR A 64 23.71 -13.74 -5.89
C TYR A 64 23.53 -14.70 -4.73
N THR A 65 22.89 -14.27 -3.64
CA THR A 65 22.60 -15.16 -2.52
C THR A 65 21.62 -16.26 -2.91
N LEU A 66 20.59 -15.94 -3.70
CA LEU A 66 19.64 -16.93 -4.22
C LEU A 66 20.32 -17.91 -5.17
N ILE A 67 21.20 -17.44 -6.05
CA ILE A 67 21.99 -18.29 -6.94
C ILE A 67 22.93 -19.19 -6.13
N ALA A 68 23.56 -18.67 -5.07
CA ALA A 68 24.40 -19.46 -4.16
C ALA A 68 23.63 -20.51 -3.34
N CYS A 69 22.31 -20.42 -3.27
CA CYS A 69 21.45 -21.42 -2.61
C CYS A 69 20.95 -22.50 -3.59
N LEU A 70 21.25 -22.40 -4.89
CA LEU A 70 20.76 -23.33 -5.89
C LEU A 70 21.26 -24.76 -5.60
N PRO A 71 20.41 -25.78 -5.83
CA PRO A 71 20.85 -27.17 -5.81
C PRO A 71 21.89 -27.42 -6.91
N LYS A 72 22.75 -28.43 -6.70
CA LYS A 72 23.77 -28.82 -7.68
C LYS A 72 23.18 -29.16 -9.05
N GLU A 73 21.98 -29.77 -9.10
CA GLU A 73 21.34 -30.08 -10.38
C GLU A 73 21.00 -28.81 -11.17
N SER A 74 20.55 -27.76 -10.47
CA SER A 74 20.28 -26.45 -11.07
C SER A 74 21.57 -25.79 -11.56
N GLU A 75 22.67 -25.86 -10.79
CA GLU A 75 23.98 -25.35 -11.21
C GLU A 75 24.45 -26.03 -12.51
N GLU A 76 24.34 -27.36 -12.60
CA GLU A 76 24.70 -28.12 -13.81
C GLU A 76 23.87 -27.71 -15.04
N ILE A 77 22.56 -27.44 -14.86
CA ILE A 77 21.69 -26.96 -15.94
C ILE A 77 22.16 -25.59 -16.43
N LEU A 78 22.47 -24.67 -15.51
CA LEU A 78 22.92 -23.33 -15.86
C LEU A 78 24.29 -23.38 -16.60
N HIS A 79 25.23 -24.19 -16.12
CA HIS A 79 26.53 -24.39 -16.78
C HIS A 79 26.41 -24.99 -18.18
N LYS A 80 25.55 -26.00 -18.38
CA LYS A 80 25.30 -26.60 -19.71
C LYS A 80 24.76 -25.60 -20.73
N ASN A 81 24.04 -24.58 -20.28
CA ASN A 81 23.49 -23.52 -21.12
C ASN A 81 24.46 -22.32 -21.29
N GLY A 82 25.75 -22.50 -20.99
CA GLY A 82 26.76 -21.47 -21.20
C GLY A 82 26.76 -20.36 -20.15
N ILE A 83 25.99 -20.51 -19.06
CA ILE A 83 26.05 -19.60 -17.92
C ILE A 83 27.24 -20.03 -17.07
N ASN A 84 28.41 -19.47 -17.35
CA ASN A 84 29.46 -19.42 -16.36
C ASN A 84 29.04 -18.39 -15.33
N ILE A 85 28.43 -18.88 -14.26
CA ILE A 85 28.16 -18.13 -13.04
C ILE A 85 29.53 -17.81 -12.42
N THR A 86 30.28 -16.88 -13.01
CA THR A 86 31.42 -16.20 -12.36
C THR A 86 30.88 -15.24 -11.31
N ILE A 87 29.92 -15.69 -10.50
CA ILE A 87 29.62 -15.03 -9.25
C ILE A 87 30.80 -15.39 -8.35
N PRO A 88 31.44 -14.42 -7.69
CA PRO A 88 32.50 -14.69 -6.72
C PRO A 88 31.90 -15.32 -5.45
N ILE A 89 31.32 -16.52 -5.57
CA ILE A 89 30.86 -17.32 -4.44
C ILE A 89 32.08 -18.09 -3.94
N GLN A 90 32.97 -17.40 -3.25
CA GLN A 90 34.16 -18.04 -2.69
C GLN A 90 33.81 -18.98 -1.51
N LYS A 91 32.57 -18.93 -0.99
CA LYS A 91 32.11 -19.71 0.18
C LYS A 91 30.61 -20.08 0.07
N PRO A 92 30.20 -21.26 0.55
CA PRO A 92 28.79 -21.63 0.63
C PRO A 92 28.00 -20.64 1.51
N PRO A 93 26.70 -20.45 1.26
CA PRO A 93 25.89 -19.55 2.07
C PRO A 93 25.84 -20.06 3.52
N LEU A 94 25.95 -19.13 4.48
CA LEU A 94 25.92 -19.44 5.91
C LEU A 94 24.59 -20.08 6.34
N PHE A 95 23.50 -19.68 5.69
CA PHE A 95 22.15 -20.18 5.93
C PHE A 95 21.49 -20.59 4.63
N ASN A 96 20.48 -21.45 4.72
CA ASN A 96 19.55 -21.65 3.63
C ASN A 96 18.54 -20.49 3.59
N TYR A 97 18.95 -19.38 2.98
CA TYR A 97 18.13 -18.17 2.86
C TYR A 97 16.81 -18.41 2.11
N ALA A 98 16.83 -19.25 1.07
CA ALA A 98 15.64 -19.59 0.29
C ALA A 98 14.52 -20.21 1.16
N SER A 99 14.89 -21.07 2.11
CA SER A 99 13.93 -21.73 3.02
C SER A 99 13.21 -20.77 3.99
N PHE A 100 13.78 -19.58 4.24
CA PHE A 100 13.20 -18.58 5.13
C PHE A 100 12.12 -17.73 4.47
N CYS A 101 12.07 -17.72 3.14
CA CYS A 101 11.06 -16.99 2.38
C CYS A 101 9.65 -17.46 2.75
N LYS A 102 8.76 -16.50 3.03
CA LYS A 102 7.32 -16.72 3.19
C LYS A 102 6.48 -15.91 2.21
N VAL A 103 7.10 -14.94 1.54
CA VAL A 103 6.46 -14.11 0.54
C VAL A 103 7.29 -14.06 -0.73
N ILE A 104 6.67 -14.40 -1.85
CA ILE A 104 7.31 -14.38 -3.17
C ILE A 104 6.60 -13.37 -4.08
N SER A 105 7.38 -12.60 -4.83
CA SER A 105 6.89 -11.85 -5.98
C SER A 105 7.74 -12.19 -7.19
N ILE A 106 7.16 -12.89 -8.15
CA ILE A 106 7.86 -13.36 -9.35
C ILE A 106 8.38 -12.17 -10.15
N TYR A 107 7.50 -11.19 -10.40
CA TYR A 107 7.86 -9.96 -11.08
C TYR A 107 9.06 -9.24 -10.42
N ARG A 108 9.08 -9.11 -9.09
CA ARG A 108 10.19 -8.44 -8.39
C ARG A 108 11.50 -9.22 -8.44
N ILE A 109 11.46 -10.54 -8.35
CA ILE A 109 12.67 -11.37 -8.52
C ILE A 109 13.19 -11.21 -9.95
N ASN A 110 12.29 -11.21 -10.95
CA ASN A 110 12.66 -10.99 -12.34
C ASN A 110 13.27 -9.59 -12.57
N ASP A 111 12.69 -8.54 -11.98
CA ASP A 111 13.24 -7.17 -12.06
C ASP A 111 14.63 -7.08 -11.43
N MET A 112 14.82 -7.66 -10.23
CA MET A 112 16.12 -7.69 -9.56
C MET A 112 17.15 -8.48 -10.38
N LEU A 113 16.73 -9.59 -11.00
CA LEU A 113 17.57 -10.39 -11.88
C LEU A 113 17.98 -9.57 -13.10
N LYS A 114 17.01 -8.98 -13.83
CA LYS A 114 17.26 -8.12 -15.00
C LYS A 114 18.28 -7.04 -14.68
N TYR A 115 18.05 -6.32 -13.58
CA TYR A 115 18.94 -5.27 -13.10
C TYR A 115 20.37 -5.78 -12.82
N THR A 116 20.48 -6.94 -12.16
CA THR A 116 21.76 -7.56 -11.80
C THR A 116 22.56 -7.99 -13.04
N LEU A 117 21.88 -8.48 -14.08
CA LEU A 117 22.50 -8.88 -15.33
C LEU A 117 22.93 -7.65 -16.16
N GLU A 118 22.10 -6.60 -16.24
CA GLU A 118 22.44 -5.35 -16.92
C GLU A 118 23.71 -4.69 -16.33
N LYS A 119 23.85 -4.69 -15.00
CA LYS A 119 25.02 -4.13 -14.32
C LYS A 119 26.31 -4.89 -14.55
N GLN A 120 26.24 -6.20 -14.81
CA GLN A 120 27.41 -7.03 -15.14
C GLN A 120 27.87 -6.86 -16.59
N GLN A 121 27.25 -5.98 -17.38
CA GLN A 121 27.52 -5.80 -18.82
C GLN A 121 27.44 -7.11 -19.61
N SER A 122 26.69 -8.07 -19.11
CA SER A 122 26.51 -9.37 -19.75
C SER A 122 25.41 -9.25 -20.80
N ASN A 123 25.75 -9.44 -22.08
CA ASN A 123 24.77 -9.60 -23.17
C ASN A 123 24.05 -10.95 -23.02
N ILE A 124 23.19 -11.05 -22.02
CA ILE A 124 22.42 -12.26 -21.72
C ILE A 124 21.12 -12.22 -22.54
N SER A 125 20.84 -13.30 -23.27
CA SER A 125 19.58 -13.44 -23.99
C SER A 125 18.41 -13.54 -23.01
N LYS A 126 17.22 -13.13 -23.45
CA LYS A 126 16.00 -13.21 -22.65
C LYS A 126 15.70 -14.66 -22.21
N ASP A 127 16.00 -15.63 -23.05
CA ASP A 127 15.80 -17.05 -22.76
C ASP A 127 16.66 -17.53 -21.59
N LEU A 128 17.89 -17.02 -21.50
CA LEU A 128 18.82 -17.36 -20.44
C LEU A 128 18.44 -16.69 -19.11
N GLN A 129 17.96 -15.44 -19.17
CA GLN A 129 17.35 -14.78 -18.00
C GLN A 129 16.15 -15.58 -17.49
N ASN A 130 15.29 -16.04 -18.40
CA ASN A 130 14.15 -16.88 -18.06
C ASN A 130 14.63 -18.15 -17.38
N LEU A 131 15.61 -18.87 -17.93
CA LEU A 131 16.16 -20.09 -17.32
C LEU A 131 16.67 -19.88 -15.89
N ILE A 132 17.41 -18.79 -15.62
CA ILE A 132 17.88 -18.47 -14.26
C ILE A 132 16.68 -18.24 -13.33
N LEU A 133 15.69 -17.47 -13.77
CA LEU A 133 14.47 -17.23 -13.01
C LEU A 133 13.73 -18.55 -12.72
N GLN A 134 13.62 -19.45 -13.70
CA GLN A 134 12.97 -20.75 -13.56
C GLN A 134 13.65 -21.58 -12.46
N GLU A 135 14.98 -21.70 -12.48
CA GLU A 135 15.72 -22.48 -11.47
C GLU A 135 15.67 -21.85 -10.08
N ILE A 136 15.72 -20.51 -9.96
CA ILE A 136 15.54 -19.81 -8.68
C ILE A 136 14.14 -20.08 -8.11
N LEU A 137 13.09 -19.94 -8.92
CA LEU A 137 11.72 -20.17 -8.50
C LEU A 137 11.48 -21.63 -8.12
N LYS A 138 12.01 -22.58 -8.90
CA LYS A 138 11.95 -24.02 -8.59
C LYS A 138 12.62 -24.34 -7.26
N MET A 139 13.81 -23.80 -7.01
CA MET A 139 14.49 -23.91 -5.71
C MET A 139 13.62 -23.36 -4.58
N LEU A 140 13.11 -22.12 -4.71
CA LEU A 140 12.28 -21.49 -3.69
C LEU A 140 11.05 -22.35 -3.38
N MET A 141 10.32 -22.79 -4.41
CA MET A 141 9.11 -23.56 -4.22
C MET A 141 9.36 -24.95 -3.59
N ASN A 142 10.52 -25.55 -3.84
CA ASN A 142 10.91 -26.82 -3.23
C ASN A 142 11.39 -26.68 -1.77
N GLN A 143 12.03 -25.56 -1.43
CA GLN A 143 12.64 -25.37 -0.10
C GLN A 143 11.72 -24.63 0.89
N ILE A 144 10.70 -23.91 0.41
CA ILE A 144 9.74 -23.19 1.25
C ILE A 144 8.69 -24.15 1.78
N SER A 145 8.73 -24.37 3.10
CA SER A 145 7.79 -25.25 3.80
C SER A 145 6.38 -24.67 3.99
N SER A 146 6.22 -23.35 3.93
CA SER A 146 4.92 -22.69 4.13
C SER A 146 4.92 -21.31 3.49
N LEU A 147 4.57 -21.24 2.21
CA LEU A 147 4.38 -19.96 1.53
C LEU A 147 3.09 -19.28 2.02
N LYS A 148 3.17 -18.01 2.41
CA LYS A 148 2.03 -17.23 2.94
C LYS A 148 1.46 -16.24 1.93
N ALA A 149 2.31 -15.65 1.09
CA ALA A 149 1.87 -14.70 0.08
C ALA A 149 2.60 -14.92 -1.26
N LEU A 150 1.84 -14.86 -2.36
CA LEU A 150 2.38 -14.99 -3.71
C LEU A 150 1.84 -13.86 -4.59
N LYS A 151 2.76 -13.18 -5.31
CA LYS A 151 2.43 -12.22 -6.36
C LYS A 151 2.84 -12.79 -7.72
N TYR A 152 1.86 -13.32 -8.43
CA TYR A 152 1.91 -13.95 -9.75
C TYR A 152 1.33 -13.02 -10.81
N ASN A 153 1.95 -11.87 -11.05
CA ASN A 153 1.58 -11.01 -12.18
C ASN A 153 2.60 -11.17 -13.28
N VAL A 154 2.11 -11.40 -14.48
CA VAL A 154 2.89 -11.56 -15.69
C VAL A 154 2.90 -10.19 -16.40
N TYR A 155 3.74 -9.28 -15.90
CA TYR A 155 4.32 -8.23 -16.76
C TYR A 155 5.49 -8.78 -17.59
N ILE A 156 5.68 -10.10 -17.59
CA ILE A 156 6.63 -10.78 -18.45
C ILE A 156 6.04 -10.67 -19.86
N SER A 157 6.52 -9.68 -20.61
CA SER A 157 6.23 -9.55 -22.03
C SER A 157 6.49 -10.91 -22.69
N HIS A 158 5.45 -11.52 -23.22
CA HIS A 158 5.51 -12.68 -24.12
C HIS A 158 6.47 -13.80 -23.67
N SER A 159 6.05 -14.61 -22.70
CA SER A 159 6.59 -15.96 -22.57
C SER A 159 5.43 -16.92 -22.42
N GLU A 160 5.17 -17.69 -23.46
CA GLU A 160 4.24 -18.81 -23.47
C GLU A 160 4.72 -19.98 -22.58
N ASP A 161 5.90 -19.88 -21.93
CA ASP A 161 6.61 -21.05 -21.41
C ASP A 161 7.14 -20.95 -19.96
N ILE A 162 6.53 -20.15 -19.07
CA ILE A 162 6.88 -20.22 -17.63
C ILE A 162 5.81 -21.01 -16.91
N ASP A 163 5.77 -22.31 -17.20
CA ASP A 163 5.06 -23.32 -16.41
C ASP A 163 5.94 -23.80 -15.22
N VAL A 164 6.67 -22.87 -14.60
CA VAL A 164 7.59 -23.17 -13.49
C VAL A 164 6.86 -23.67 -12.25
N LEU A 165 5.57 -23.34 -12.16
CA LEU A 165 4.75 -23.69 -11.01
C LEU A 165 4.08 -25.05 -11.13
N SER A 166 3.91 -25.61 -12.33
CA SER A 166 3.50 -27.02 -12.48
C SER A 166 4.64 -27.97 -12.07
N ILE A 167 5.90 -27.55 -12.28
CA ILE A 167 7.10 -28.36 -12.04
C ILE A 167 7.47 -28.48 -10.56
N ALA A 168 7.18 -27.47 -9.74
CA ALA A 168 7.51 -27.51 -8.34
C ALA A 168 6.42 -28.25 -7.53
N LYS A 169 6.83 -29.09 -6.56
CA LYS A 169 5.90 -29.71 -5.59
C LYS A 169 5.46 -28.65 -4.57
N ILE A 170 4.62 -27.71 -4.98
CA ILE A 170 4.39 -26.50 -4.19
C ILE A 170 3.40 -26.77 -3.06
N HIS A 171 3.82 -26.48 -1.84
CA HIS A 171 2.96 -26.48 -0.65
C HIS A 171 2.18 -25.16 -0.56
N LEU A 172 1.31 -24.88 -1.55
CA LEU A 172 0.41 -23.71 -1.56
C LEU A 172 -0.78 -23.85 -0.60
N ALA A 173 -0.89 -24.99 0.07
CA ALA A 173 -1.95 -25.24 1.04
C ALA A 173 -1.99 -24.24 2.20
N ASN A 174 -0.90 -23.49 2.40
CA ASN A 174 -0.75 -22.49 3.45
C ASN A 174 -0.88 -21.04 2.95
N LEU A 175 -1.22 -20.84 1.67
CA LEU A 175 -1.30 -19.53 1.05
C LEU A 175 -2.47 -18.73 1.63
N VAL A 176 -2.20 -17.50 2.04
CA VAL A 176 -3.16 -16.57 2.67
C VAL A 176 -3.43 -15.37 1.77
N GLU A 177 -2.42 -14.91 1.03
CA GLU A 177 -2.52 -13.79 0.08
C GLU A 177 -2.12 -14.25 -1.31
N LEU A 178 -2.99 -14.03 -2.29
CA LEU A 178 -2.70 -14.18 -3.70
C LEU A 178 -2.88 -12.85 -4.41
N LYS A 179 -1.90 -12.48 -5.22
CA LYS A 179 -2.05 -11.45 -6.24
C LYS A 179 -1.76 -12.08 -7.60
N CYS A 180 -2.66 -11.95 -8.57
CA CYS A 180 -2.48 -12.51 -9.90
C CYS A 180 -3.13 -11.69 -11.01
N ASP A 181 -2.81 -12.04 -12.26
CA ASP A 181 -3.58 -11.60 -13.42
C ASP A 181 -4.84 -12.48 -13.61
N SER A 182 -5.87 -11.98 -14.29
CA SER A 182 -7.14 -12.72 -14.46
C SER A 182 -7.03 -13.93 -15.40
N ASP A 183 -6.03 -13.97 -16.28
CA ASP A 183 -5.72 -15.02 -17.24
C ASP A 183 -4.66 -16.01 -16.73
N ILE A 184 -4.44 -16.06 -15.41
CA ILE A 184 -3.52 -16.99 -14.75
C ILE A 184 -3.71 -18.45 -15.22
N CYS A 185 -2.58 -19.13 -15.46
CA CYS A 185 -2.52 -20.52 -15.92
C CYS A 185 -3.23 -21.49 -14.97
N SER A 186 -3.92 -22.49 -15.55
CA SER A 186 -4.90 -23.35 -14.90
C SER A 186 -4.33 -24.39 -13.94
N GLU A 187 -3.12 -24.88 -14.16
CA GLU A 187 -2.55 -26.01 -13.41
C GLU A 187 -2.17 -25.64 -11.98
N PHE A 188 -1.61 -24.44 -11.81
CA PHE A 188 -1.18 -23.90 -10.52
C PHE A 188 -2.35 -23.64 -9.55
N ILE A 189 -3.51 -23.20 -10.07
CA ILE A 189 -4.66 -22.82 -9.24
C ILE A 189 -5.22 -24.00 -8.44
N SER A 190 -5.17 -25.21 -9.03
CA SER A 190 -5.69 -26.43 -8.39
C SER A 190 -4.97 -26.79 -7.09
N GLN A 191 -3.76 -26.30 -6.88
CA GLN A 191 -2.93 -26.59 -5.71
C GLN A 191 -3.17 -25.59 -4.56
N ILE A 192 -3.88 -24.49 -4.81
CA ILE A 192 -4.15 -23.47 -3.80
C ILE A 192 -5.28 -23.94 -2.88
N SER A 193 -5.04 -23.92 -1.56
CA SER A 193 -6.08 -24.26 -0.58
C SER A 193 -7.24 -23.27 -0.53
N HIS A 194 -8.32 -23.68 0.16
CA HIS A 194 -9.50 -22.87 0.48
C HIS A 194 -9.29 -21.87 1.64
N ASN A 195 -8.04 -21.48 1.91
CA ASN A 195 -7.64 -20.65 3.05
C ASN A 195 -7.23 -19.22 2.69
N LEU A 196 -7.41 -18.78 1.43
CA LEU A 196 -7.09 -17.41 1.05
C LEU A 196 -7.93 -16.41 1.86
N GLN A 197 -7.25 -15.41 2.40
CA GLN A 197 -7.86 -14.28 3.11
C GLN A 197 -7.80 -12.99 2.31
N SER A 198 -6.82 -12.88 1.41
CA SER A 198 -6.61 -11.71 0.56
C SER A 198 -6.39 -12.12 -0.89
N LEU A 199 -7.14 -11.51 -1.80
CA LEU A 199 -7.02 -11.71 -3.24
C LEU A 199 -6.90 -10.37 -3.95
N THR A 200 -5.90 -10.24 -4.81
CA THR A 200 -5.76 -9.10 -5.71
C THR A 200 -5.73 -9.59 -7.15
N ILE A 201 -6.60 -9.07 -8.00
CA ILE A 201 -6.70 -9.45 -9.42
C ILE A 201 -6.42 -8.22 -10.27
N ASP A 202 -5.40 -8.32 -11.12
CA ASP A 202 -5.17 -7.39 -12.22
C ASP A 202 -5.84 -7.97 -13.48
N PHE A 203 -6.94 -7.36 -13.92
CA PHE A 203 -7.71 -7.89 -15.05
C PHE A 203 -7.02 -7.64 -16.39
N LYS A 204 -6.99 -8.71 -17.18
CA LYS A 204 -6.62 -8.78 -18.59
C LYS A 204 -7.90 -9.01 -19.42
N PRO A 205 -7.84 -9.00 -20.76
CA PRO A 205 -9.02 -9.24 -21.59
C PRO A 205 -9.74 -10.57 -21.31
N ASN A 206 -9.01 -11.59 -20.84
CA ASN A 206 -9.53 -12.92 -20.53
C ASN A 206 -9.58 -13.20 -19.02
N ILE A 207 -10.55 -14.01 -18.61
CA ILE A 207 -10.68 -14.51 -17.23
C ILE A 207 -10.64 -16.04 -17.25
N SER A 208 -9.76 -16.62 -16.44
CA SER A 208 -9.64 -18.07 -16.28
C SER A 208 -10.83 -18.65 -15.51
N ASN A 209 -11.51 -19.67 -16.05
CA ASN A 209 -12.57 -20.38 -15.32
C ASN A 209 -12.08 -20.98 -14.01
N ARG A 210 -10.82 -21.41 -13.96
CA ARG A 210 -10.21 -21.94 -12.72
C ARG A 210 -10.03 -20.85 -11.66
N LEU A 211 -9.77 -19.59 -12.05
CA LEU A 211 -9.73 -18.48 -11.10
C LEU A 211 -11.11 -18.25 -10.48
N LEU A 212 -12.18 -18.38 -11.28
CA LEU A 212 -13.55 -18.28 -10.78
C LEU A 212 -13.87 -19.41 -9.78
N ASP A 213 -13.49 -20.65 -10.11
CA ASP A 213 -13.60 -21.80 -9.21
C ASP A 213 -12.82 -21.57 -7.91
N LEU A 214 -11.60 -21.04 -8.01
CA LEU A 214 -10.75 -20.73 -6.87
C LEU A 214 -11.45 -19.76 -5.93
N ILE A 215 -11.95 -18.62 -6.44
CA ILE A 215 -12.67 -17.60 -5.67
C ILE A 215 -13.88 -18.23 -4.98
N PHE A 216 -14.70 -18.95 -5.74
CA PHE A 216 -15.92 -19.58 -5.22
C PHE A 216 -15.63 -20.64 -4.15
N SER A 217 -14.44 -21.24 -4.16
CA SER A 217 -14.03 -22.25 -3.18
C SER A 217 -13.46 -21.66 -1.88
N GLN A 218 -13.19 -20.35 -1.79
CA GLN A 218 -12.58 -19.75 -0.60
C GLN A 218 -13.59 -19.55 0.54
N ASN A 219 -13.21 -20.00 1.73
CA ASN A 219 -14.07 -19.94 2.92
C ASN A 219 -13.83 -18.70 3.79
N ASN A 220 -12.70 -18.01 3.63
CA ASN A 220 -12.26 -16.94 4.53
C ASN A 220 -11.72 -15.70 3.81
N LEU A 221 -12.15 -15.49 2.56
CA LEU A 221 -11.68 -14.38 1.73
C LEU A 221 -12.29 -13.05 2.22
N LYS A 222 -11.50 -12.29 2.99
CA LYS A 222 -11.91 -11.05 3.66
C LYS A 222 -11.56 -9.79 2.86
N ILE A 223 -10.47 -9.85 2.10
CA ILE A 223 -9.93 -8.71 1.37
C ILE A 223 -9.91 -9.03 -0.12
N VAL A 224 -10.55 -8.19 -0.92
CA VAL A 224 -10.53 -8.29 -2.38
C VAL A 224 -10.11 -6.96 -2.98
N ASN A 225 -9.12 -7.00 -3.88
CA ASN A 225 -8.68 -5.84 -4.64
C ASN A 225 -8.79 -6.13 -6.14
N LEU A 226 -9.68 -5.43 -6.83
CA LEU A 226 -9.90 -5.57 -8.26
C LEU A 226 -9.24 -4.39 -8.98
N ARG A 227 -8.49 -4.67 -10.04
CA ARG A 227 -7.76 -3.65 -10.79
C ARG A 227 -8.00 -3.79 -12.28
N ASN A 228 -8.30 -2.68 -12.94
CA ASN A 228 -8.59 -2.62 -14.38
C ASN A 228 -9.76 -3.51 -14.80
N PHE A 229 -10.72 -3.78 -13.91
CA PHE A 229 -11.87 -4.62 -14.23
C PHE A 229 -12.84 -3.85 -15.13
N GLN A 230 -13.28 -4.46 -16.21
CA GLN A 230 -14.18 -3.88 -17.19
C GLN A 230 -15.38 -4.81 -17.38
N ASP A 231 -16.51 -4.28 -17.87
CA ASP A 231 -17.77 -5.03 -17.99
C ASP A 231 -17.70 -6.34 -18.81
N TYR A 232 -16.66 -6.55 -19.61
CA TYR A 232 -16.49 -7.81 -20.33
C TYR A 232 -16.39 -8.98 -19.33
N ASN A 233 -17.41 -9.85 -19.32
CA ASN A 233 -17.57 -11.02 -18.43
C ASN A 233 -17.95 -10.74 -16.96
N TYR A 234 -18.56 -9.59 -16.62
CA TYR A 234 -18.88 -9.26 -15.23
C TYR A 234 -19.79 -10.28 -14.53
N ARG A 235 -20.81 -10.83 -15.21
CA ARG A 235 -21.81 -11.71 -14.57
C ARG A 235 -21.16 -12.94 -13.94
N ILE A 236 -20.27 -13.57 -14.69
CA ILE A 236 -19.60 -14.80 -14.25
C ILE A 236 -18.67 -14.48 -13.09
N PHE A 237 -17.90 -13.39 -13.19
CA PHE A 237 -17.01 -12.96 -12.11
C PHE A 237 -17.79 -12.64 -10.82
N ILE A 238 -18.83 -11.82 -10.91
CA ILE A 238 -19.65 -11.45 -9.75
C ILE A 238 -20.32 -12.67 -9.11
N SER A 239 -20.77 -13.64 -9.92
CA SER A 239 -21.34 -14.89 -9.39
C SER A 239 -20.34 -15.66 -8.51
N SER A 240 -19.06 -15.63 -8.85
CA SER A 240 -18.01 -16.32 -8.06
C SER A 240 -17.80 -15.70 -6.68
N LEU A 241 -18.07 -14.40 -6.52
CA LEU A 241 -17.92 -13.65 -5.25
C LEU A 241 -19.14 -13.75 -4.32
N THR A 242 -20.24 -14.34 -4.77
CA THR A 242 -21.51 -14.38 -4.01
C THR A 242 -21.37 -15.05 -2.65
N LYS A 243 -20.55 -16.10 -2.54
CA LYS A 243 -20.24 -16.76 -1.26
C LYS A 243 -19.53 -15.84 -0.27
N GLN A 244 -18.77 -14.87 -0.76
CA GLN A 244 -18.03 -13.92 0.07
C GLN A 244 -18.84 -12.67 0.44
N SER A 245 -20.09 -12.56 -0.02
CA SER A 245 -20.99 -11.42 0.27
C SER A 245 -21.09 -11.07 1.76
N LEU A 246 -21.04 -12.07 2.65
CA LEU A 246 -21.11 -11.87 4.11
C LEU A 246 -19.74 -11.97 4.81
N ILE A 247 -18.66 -12.28 4.10
CA ILE A 247 -17.33 -12.49 4.70
C ILE A 247 -16.39 -11.32 4.42
N LEU A 248 -16.56 -10.70 3.26
CA LEU A 248 -15.69 -9.65 2.76
C LEU A 248 -15.80 -8.40 3.63
N THR A 249 -14.68 -7.96 4.19
CA THR A 249 -14.57 -6.78 5.06
C THR A 249 -13.87 -5.62 4.37
N LYS A 250 -13.08 -5.88 3.32
CA LYS A 250 -12.39 -4.84 2.54
C LYS A 250 -12.50 -5.07 1.04
N LEU A 251 -12.95 -4.05 0.32
CA LEU A 251 -13.03 -4.03 -1.13
C LEU A 251 -12.27 -2.83 -1.67
N THR A 252 -11.36 -3.08 -2.60
CA THR A 252 -10.72 -2.03 -3.40
C THR A 252 -11.08 -2.21 -4.87
N LEU A 253 -11.62 -1.17 -5.49
CA LEU A 253 -11.80 -1.07 -6.93
C LEU A 253 -10.83 -0.04 -7.48
N LYS A 254 -9.90 -0.47 -8.34
CA LYS A 254 -8.93 0.41 -8.97
C LYS A 254 -9.09 0.41 -10.49
N ASN A 255 -9.32 1.57 -11.11
CA ASN A 255 -9.54 1.72 -12.55
C ASN A 255 -10.59 0.74 -13.10
N CYS A 256 -11.65 0.50 -12.33
CA CYS A 256 -12.70 -0.44 -12.69
C CYS A 256 -13.87 0.31 -13.31
N LYS A 257 -14.29 -0.05 -14.52
CA LYS A 257 -15.51 0.46 -15.16
C LYS A 257 -16.56 -0.64 -15.15
N ILE A 258 -17.54 -0.50 -14.26
CA ILE A 258 -18.57 -1.51 -14.03
C ILE A 258 -19.92 -0.82 -14.09
N SER A 259 -20.77 -1.22 -15.03
CA SER A 259 -22.08 -0.62 -15.29
C SER A 259 -23.20 -1.13 -14.37
N ILE A 260 -22.88 -1.91 -13.33
CA ILE A 260 -23.84 -2.47 -12.36
C ILE A 260 -23.33 -2.28 -10.93
N PRO A 261 -24.16 -1.80 -9.98
CA PRO A 261 -23.76 -1.54 -8.60
C PRO A 261 -23.70 -2.84 -7.77
N PHE A 262 -22.66 -3.64 -7.98
CA PHE A 262 -22.57 -4.96 -7.36
C PHE A 262 -22.12 -4.89 -5.89
N ILE A 263 -21.45 -3.80 -5.48
CA ILE A 263 -20.85 -3.73 -4.14
C ILE A 263 -21.89 -3.78 -3.02
N ALA A 264 -23.15 -3.42 -3.30
CA ALA A 264 -24.25 -3.46 -2.35
C ALA A 264 -24.50 -4.87 -1.78
N MET A 265 -23.98 -5.93 -2.42
CA MET A 265 -24.06 -7.30 -1.88
C MET A 265 -23.17 -7.54 -0.66
N PHE A 266 -22.11 -6.75 -0.46
CA PHE A 266 -21.12 -6.99 0.60
C PHE A 266 -21.54 -6.37 1.94
N LYS A 267 -22.52 -6.98 2.63
CA LYS A 267 -23.17 -6.38 3.82
C LYS A 267 -22.25 -6.14 5.01
N ASN A 268 -21.15 -6.88 5.13
CA ASN A 268 -20.19 -6.78 6.24
C ASN A 268 -18.94 -5.95 5.89
N LEU A 269 -19.01 -5.14 4.83
CA LEU A 269 -17.90 -4.29 4.42
C LEU A 269 -17.56 -3.25 5.51
N GLN A 270 -16.29 -3.16 5.86
CA GLN A 270 -15.72 -2.24 6.85
C GLN A 270 -14.84 -1.17 6.20
N GLU A 271 -14.21 -1.51 5.07
CA GLU A 271 -13.37 -0.58 4.29
C GLU A 271 -13.69 -0.69 2.81
N LEU A 272 -14.04 0.45 2.20
CA LEU A 272 -14.28 0.59 0.77
C LEU A 272 -13.28 1.59 0.19
N ILE A 273 -12.55 1.17 -0.85
CA ILE A 273 -11.61 2.03 -1.58
C ILE A 273 -12.01 2.05 -3.06
N LEU A 274 -12.31 3.24 -3.57
CA LEU A 274 -12.59 3.52 -4.98
C LEU A 274 -11.46 4.40 -5.52
N ASN A 275 -10.61 3.87 -6.39
CA ASN A 275 -9.50 4.61 -7.00
C ASN A 275 -9.65 4.57 -8.52
N GLN A 276 -10.04 5.69 -9.12
CA GLN A 276 -10.45 5.73 -10.51
C GLN A 276 -9.69 6.83 -11.24
N LYS A 277 -8.97 6.44 -12.30
CA LYS A 277 -8.34 7.38 -13.21
C LYS A 277 -9.35 8.18 -14.05
N ASN A 278 -10.50 7.57 -14.37
CA ASN A 278 -11.59 8.21 -15.08
C ASN A 278 -12.84 8.14 -14.18
N GLY A 279 -13.52 9.26 -13.99
CA GLY A 279 -14.63 9.37 -13.03
C GLY A 279 -15.91 8.62 -13.43
N GLU A 280 -16.10 8.32 -14.72
CA GLU A 280 -17.29 7.64 -15.24
C GLU A 280 -17.70 6.43 -14.36
N TYR A 281 -18.95 6.47 -13.86
CA TYR A 281 -19.56 5.41 -13.05
C TYR A 281 -18.93 5.13 -11.68
N THR A 282 -18.06 6.02 -11.16
CA THR A 282 -17.43 5.79 -9.85
C THR A 282 -18.46 5.72 -8.73
N PHE A 283 -19.32 6.73 -8.62
CA PHE A 283 -20.39 6.76 -7.62
C PHE A 283 -21.56 5.86 -7.97
N TYR A 284 -21.68 5.43 -9.23
CA TYR A 284 -22.68 4.45 -9.63
C TYR A 284 -22.58 3.17 -8.80
N GLN A 285 -21.37 2.74 -8.43
CA GLN A 285 -21.20 1.59 -7.54
C GLN A 285 -21.85 1.78 -6.16
N LEU A 286 -21.96 3.01 -5.67
CA LEU A 286 -22.54 3.30 -4.36
C LEU A 286 -24.07 3.19 -4.31
N GLN A 287 -24.72 3.06 -5.47
CA GLN A 287 -26.17 2.94 -5.57
C GLN A 287 -26.69 1.75 -4.75
N ASP A 288 -27.77 1.97 -3.98
CA ASP A 288 -28.46 0.98 -3.13
C ASP A 288 -27.56 0.28 -2.08
N ALA A 289 -26.38 0.83 -1.82
CA ALA A 289 -25.43 0.24 -0.90
C ALA A 289 -25.75 0.64 0.56
N HIS A 290 -26.06 -0.37 1.37
CA HIS A 290 -26.31 -0.23 2.80
C HIS A 290 -25.29 -1.08 3.58
N PHE A 291 -24.36 -0.41 4.26
CA PHE A 291 -23.27 -1.02 5.00
C PHE A 291 -23.29 -0.57 6.46
N SER A 292 -23.84 -1.40 7.34
CA SER A 292 -23.94 -1.11 8.77
C SER A 292 -22.59 -1.12 9.50
N GLN A 293 -21.56 -1.72 8.90
CA GLN A 293 -20.23 -1.87 9.49
C GLN A 293 -19.16 -0.99 8.82
N LEU A 294 -19.50 -0.21 7.80
CA LEU A 294 -18.52 0.57 7.05
C LEU A 294 -17.91 1.65 7.95
N LYS A 295 -16.58 1.61 8.10
CA LYS A 295 -15.79 2.55 8.91
C LYS A 295 -14.95 3.47 8.06
N ILE A 296 -14.44 2.97 6.94
CA ILE A 296 -13.47 3.67 6.12
C ILE A 296 -13.99 3.73 4.69
N LEU A 297 -14.13 4.95 4.17
CA LEU A 297 -14.38 5.21 2.76
C LEU A 297 -13.23 6.04 2.18
N LYS A 298 -12.59 5.52 1.13
CA LYS A 298 -11.53 6.23 0.39
C LYS A 298 -11.91 6.33 -1.06
N ILE A 299 -11.90 7.54 -1.60
CA ILE A 299 -12.24 7.84 -2.99
C ILE A 299 -11.09 8.64 -3.60
N SER A 300 -10.63 8.25 -4.77
CA SER A 300 -9.69 9.02 -5.61
C SER A 300 -10.24 9.08 -7.01
N ILE A 301 -10.52 10.28 -7.52
CA ILE A 301 -11.12 10.51 -8.84
C ILE A 301 -10.38 11.68 -9.49
N TYR A 302 -9.91 11.51 -10.72
CA TYR A 302 -9.13 12.55 -11.44
C TYR A 302 -9.94 13.32 -12.51
N ASP A 303 -11.16 12.88 -12.80
CA ASP A 303 -11.97 13.40 -13.92
C ASP A 303 -13.43 13.60 -13.49
N ASP A 304 -14.02 14.71 -13.93
CA ASP A 304 -15.25 15.29 -13.39
C ASP A 304 -16.44 15.05 -14.33
N ASP A 305 -17.17 13.96 -14.08
CA ASP A 305 -18.47 13.62 -14.69
C ASP A 305 -19.26 12.64 -13.79
N SER A 306 -18.97 12.63 -12.48
CA SER A 306 -19.60 11.68 -11.56
C SER A 306 -20.91 12.23 -10.99
N ASP A 307 -21.95 11.38 -10.94
CA ASP A 307 -23.23 11.72 -10.33
C ASP A 307 -23.10 11.86 -8.80
N VAL A 308 -22.92 13.10 -8.35
CA VAL A 308 -22.67 13.46 -6.95
C VAL A 308 -23.81 13.04 -6.03
N ASP A 309 -25.04 13.04 -6.53
CA ASP A 309 -26.23 12.69 -5.74
C ASP A 309 -26.12 11.26 -5.20
N LEU A 310 -25.49 10.36 -5.95
CA LEU A 310 -25.25 8.98 -5.50
C LEU A 310 -24.33 8.91 -4.28
N LEU A 311 -23.28 9.74 -4.23
CA LEU A 311 -22.41 9.80 -3.05
C LEU A 311 -23.12 10.48 -1.88
N ILE A 312 -23.89 11.54 -2.12
CA ILE A 312 -24.67 12.21 -1.05
C ILE A 312 -25.68 11.24 -0.43
N ASN A 313 -26.48 10.56 -1.25
CA ASN A 313 -27.43 9.54 -0.79
C ASN A 313 -26.72 8.41 -0.04
N PHE A 314 -25.54 8.00 -0.51
CA PHE A 314 -24.72 7.02 0.18
C PHE A 314 -24.27 7.50 1.56
N LEU A 315 -23.85 8.76 1.69
CA LEU A 315 -23.47 9.36 2.97
C LEU A 315 -24.66 9.54 3.91
N GLU A 316 -25.84 9.89 3.41
CA GLU A 316 -27.06 9.94 4.21
C GLU A 316 -27.35 8.58 4.89
N ILE A 317 -27.21 7.49 4.13
CA ILE A 317 -27.47 6.13 4.61
C ILE A 317 -26.36 5.63 5.54
N ASN A 318 -25.10 5.82 5.15
CA ASN A 318 -23.95 5.12 5.74
C ASN A 318 -23.04 6.03 6.59
N GLY A 319 -23.15 7.35 6.46
CA GLY A 319 -22.23 8.34 7.01
C GLY A 319 -22.08 8.25 8.52
N LYS A 320 -23.17 7.95 9.25
CA LYS A 320 -23.13 7.75 10.70
C LYS A 320 -22.21 6.61 11.15
N ASN A 321 -21.90 5.66 10.27
CA ASN A 321 -21.03 4.53 10.60
C ASN A 321 -19.55 4.86 10.36
N LEU A 322 -19.26 5.84 9.50
CA LEU A 322 -17.91 6.21 9.09
C LEU A 322 -17.12 6.82 10.24
N THR A 323 -15.87 6.40 10.36
CA THR A 323 -14.86 6.99 11.22
C THR A 323 -13.76 7.66 10.40
N GLU A 324 -13.58 7.25 9.15
CA GLU A 324 -12.60 7.84 8.24
C GLU A 324 -13.22 8.05 6.86
N PHE A 325 -13.09 9.28 6.36
CA PHE A 325 -13.51 9.64 5.02
C PHE A 325 -12.37 10.34 4.30
N TYR A 326 -12.04 9.84 3.12
CA TYR A 326 -11.04 10.44 2.26
C TYR A 326 -11.60 10.60 0.85
N ILE A 327 -11.59 11.82 0.35
CA ILE A 327 -11.83 12.11 -1.06
C ILE A 327 -10.65 12.89 -1.62
N TYR A 328 -10.12 12.38 -2.72
CA TYR A 328 -8.87 12.82 -3.31
C TYR A 328 -9.09 13.25 -4.76
N HIS A 329 -8.52 14.40 -5.12
CA HIS A 329 -8.57 14.99 -6.46
C HIS A 329 -9.98 15.36 -6.96
N TYR A 330 -10.94 15.46 -6.03
CA TYR A 330 -12.33 15.80 -6.32
C TYR A 330 -12.86 16.80 -5.30
N HIS A 331 -13.46 17.90 -5.77
CA HIS A 331 -14.08 18.93 -4.95
C HIS A 331 -15.54 19.09 -5.34
N ASN A 332 -16.42 19.10 -4.33
CA ASN A 332 -17.81 19.47 -4.51
C ASN A 332 -18.38 19.99 -3.18
N GLU A 333 -18.97 21.19 -3.22
CA GLU A 333 -19.53 21.86 -2.05
C GLU A 333 -20.62 21.03 -1.36
N SER A 334 -21.49 20.37 -2.16
CA SER A 334 -22.60 19.57 -1.64
C SER A 334 -22.14 18.31 -0.89
N ILE A 335 -20.97 17.75 -1.26
CA ILE A 335 -20.35 16.67 -0.47
C ILE A 335 -19.91 17.20 0.89
N ASN A 336 -19.28 18.38 0.95
CA ASN A 336 -18.84 18.96 2.21
C ASN A 336 -20.02 19.26 3.16
N ILE A 337 -21.16 19.71 2.61
CA ILE A 337 -22.41 19.86 3.36
C ILE A 337 -22.90 18.49 3.87
N ALA A 338 -22.98 17.49 2.99
CA ALA A 338 -23.42 16.13 3.35
C ALA A 338 -22.53 15.48 4.42
N LEU A 339 -21.22 15.75 4.41
CA LEU A 339 -20.29 15.32 5.46
C LEU A 339 -20.66 15.93 6.82
N ALA A 340 -20.95 17.23 6.85
CA ALA A 340 -21.37 17.92 8.06
C ALA A 340 -22.71 17.38 8.60
N ASP A 341 -23.64 17.03 7.73
CA ASP A 341 -24.99 16.60 8.12
C ASP A 341 -25.06 15.13 8.51
N PHE A 342 -24.35 14.25 7.79
CA PHE A 342 -24.57 12.81 7.88
C PHE A 342 -23.43 12.02 8.54
N CYS A 343 -22.27 12.64 8.80
CA CYS A 343 -21.08 11.93 9.28
C CYS A 343 -20.59 12.34 10.68
N PRO A 344 -21.44 12.32 11.73
CA PRO A 344 -21.11 12.84 13.06
C PRO A 344 -19.98 12.10 13.80
N ASN A 345 -19.65 10.87 13.37
CA ASN A 345 -18.67 9.99 14.02
C ASN A 345 -17.28 10.00 13.36
N LEU A 346 -17.04 10.91 12.40
CA LEU A 346 -15.75 11.04 11.75
C LEU A 346 -14.65 11.41 12.74
N LYS A 347 -13.51 10.72 12.58
CA LYS A 347 -12.26 10.94 13.29
C LYS A 347 -11.17 11.44 12.35
N ILE A 348 -11.15 10.94 11.12
CA ILE A 348 -10.20 11.37 10.10
C ILE A 348 -10.97 11.85 8.87
N LEU A 349 -10.62 13.04 8.40
CA LEU A 349 -11.20 13.65 7.22
C LEU A 349 -10.09 14.08 6.27
N CYS A 350 -10.19 13.66 5.01
CA CYS A 350 -9.53 14.30 3.88
C CYS A 350 -10.59 14.74 2.88
N THR A 351 -10.69 16.05 2.67
CA THR A 351 -11.53 16.67 1.64
C THR A 351 -10.89 18.00 1.21
N GLN A 352 -11.24 18.48 0.03
CA GLN A 352 -10.86 19.83 -0.40
C GLN A 352 -11.90 20.83 0.10
N ILE A 353 -11.42 21.95 0.66
CA ILE A 353 -12.25 23.05 1.16
C ILE A 353 -11.75 24.31 0.46
N LYS A 354 -12.65 25.01 -0.24
CA LYS A 354 -12.31 26.26 -0.94
C LYS A 354 -12.51 27.47 -0.02
N GLU A 355 -11.90 28.60 -0.39
CA GLU A 355 -11.97 29.85 0.38
C GLU A 355 -13.42 30.30 0.65
N ASN A 356 -14.33 30.13 -0.30
CA ASN A 356 -15.74 30.51 -0.14
C ASN A 356 -16.58 29.52 0.70
N GLU A 357 -15.98 28.46 1.25
CA GLU A 357 -16.68 27.39 2.00
C GLU A 357 -16.44 27.49 3.52
N GLU A 358 -16.07 28.67 4.04
CA GLU A 358 -15.77 28.87 5.47
C GLU A 358 -16.88 28.37 6.39
N GLU A 359 -18.14 28.73 6.10
CA GLU A 359 -19.29 28.34 6.91
C GLU A 359 -19.53 26.83 6.87
N ILE A 360 -19.26 26.19 5.72
CA ILE A 360 -19.35 24.74 5.58
C ILE A 360 -18.25 24.07 6.40
N PHE A 361 -17.03 24.61 6.39
CA PHE A 361 -15.95 24.06 7.21
C PHE A 361 -16.26 24.20 8.71
N LYS A 362 -16.80 25.35 9.14
CA LYS A 362 -17.29 25.55 10.52
C LYS A 362 -18.37 24.51 10.86
N LEU A 363 -19.31 24.23 9.95
CA LEU A 363 -20.34 23.20 10.14
C LEU A 363 -19.73 21.80 10.30
N ILE A 364 -18.77 21.41 9.46
CA ILE A 364 -18.05 20.14 9.58
C ILE A 364 -17.40 20.02 10.96
N LEU A 365 -16.61 21.02 11.39
CA LEU A 365 -15.91 21.01 12.68
C LEU A 365 -16.88 20.97 13.88
N ASN A 366 -18.06 21.56 13.74
CA ASN A 366 -19.08 21.58 14.79
C ASN A 366 -19.86 20.27 14.91
N ASN A 367 -20.19 19.64 13.78
CA ASN A 367 -21.02 18.45 13.74
C ASN A 367 -20.21 17.16 13.87
N CYS A 368 -19.00 17.11 13.30
CA CYS A 368 -18.07 15.98 13.44
C CYS A 368 -17.30 16.07 14.76
N LYS A 369 -17.99 15.90 15.88
CA LYS A 369 -17.46 16.19 17.23
C LYS A 369 -16.25 15.34 17.64
N TYR A 370 -16.04 14.20 16.99
CA TYR A 370 -14.94 13.27 17.26
C TYR A 370 -13.75 13.44 16.31
N LEU A 371 -13.73 14.50 15.50
CA LEU A 371 -12.66 14.73 14.54
C LEU A 371 -11.32 14.90 15.27
N GLU A 372 -10.38 14.02 14.92
CA GLU A 372 -9.05 13.92 15.51
C GLU A 372 -7.98 14.44 14.55
N ILE A 373 -8.12 14.12 13.26
CA ILE A 373 -7.14 14.42 12.21
C ILE A 373 -7.84 15.00 10.98
N ILE A 374 -7.30 16.10 10.46
CA ILE A 374 -7.61 16.58 9.11
C ILE A 374 -6.37 16.41 8.24
N GLU A 375 -6.57 15.78 7.09
CA GLU A 375 -5.62 15.79 5.99
C GLU A 375 -6.10 16.83 4.98
N TYR A 376 -5.35 17.90 4.88
CA TYR A 376 -5.64 19.02 4.00
C TYR A 376 -4.66 18.99 2.83
N ARG A 377 -5.23 18.98 1.63
CA ARG A 377 -4.50 19.04 0.38
C ARG A 377 -4.49 20.46 -0.12
N SER A 378 -3.33 21.11 -0.04
CA SER A 378 -3.19 22.50 -0.47
C SER A 378 -3.27 22.59 -1.99
N GLY A 379 -4.26 23.34 -2.46
CA GLY A 379 -4.35 23.86 -3.82
C GLY A 379 -3.51 25.14 -3.97
N PHE A 380 -3.87 26.00 -4.92
CA PHE A 380 -3.27 27.33 -5.07
C PHE A 380 -3.95 28.40 -4.17
N ASP A 381 -4.85 27.99 -3.28
CA ASP A 381 -5.73 28.88 -2.53
C ASP A 381 -5.11 29.28 -1.17
N ASP A 382 -5.50 30.45 -0.67
CA ASP A 382 -5.00 31.06 0.57
C ASP A 382 -5.37 30.23 1.80
N LEU A 383 -4.37 29.72 2.53
CA LEU A 383 -4.56 28.88 3.71
C LEU A 383 -4.85 29.65 4.99
N PHE A 384 -4.80 30.98 4.93
CA PHE A 384 -4.98 31.82 6.11
C PHE A 384 -6.30 31.53 6.83
N TYR A 385 -7.43 31.58 6.11
CA TYR A 385 -8.76 31.34 6.69
C TYR A 385 -8.93 29.90 7.17
N PHE A 386 -8.38 28.93 6.45
CA PHE A 386 -8.43 27.52 6.85
C PHE A 386 -7.81 27.34 8.24
N PHE A 387 -6.63 27.91 8.48
CA PHE A 387 -5.96 27.80 9.78
C PHE A 387 -6.66 28.58 10.87
N GLU A 388 -7.18 29.77 10.58
CA GLU A 388 -7.96 30.55 11.54
C GLU A 388 -9.19 29.78 12.02
N ILE A 389 -9.98 29.24 11.09
CA ILE A 389 -11.17 28.44 11.40
C ILE A 389 -10.77 27.19 12.18
N LEU A 390 -9.71 26.50 11.78
CA LEU A 390 -9.24 25.28 12.44
C LEU A 390 -8.76 25.58 13.87
N ALA A 391 -8.09 26.70 14.12
CA ALA A 391 -7.71 27.11 15.48
C ALA A 391 -8.93 27.40 16.36
N ASN A 392 -9.93 28.11 15.83
CA ASN A 392 -11.09 28.61 16.58
C ASN A 392 -12.21 27.59 16.77
N TYR A 393 -12.44 26.69 15.81
CA TYR A 393 -13.59 25.78 15.79
C TYR A 393 -13.24 24.31 16.08
N SER A 394 -11.96 23.93 16.00
CA SER A 394 -11.57 22.53 16.24
C SER A 394 -11.83 22.10 17.70
N ARG A 395 -12.49 20.94 17.85
CA ARG A 395 -12.94 20.44 19.16
C ARG A 395 -11.82 19.78 19.96
N LYS A 396 -12.16 19.40 21.20
CA LYS A 396 -11.25 18.80 22.21
C LYS A 396 -10.44 17.60 21.70
N TYR A 397 -10.99 16.80 20.79
CA TYR A 397 -10.32 15.60 20.29
C TYR A 397 -9.32 15.89 19.17
N PHE A 398 -9.39 17.06 18.53
CA PHE A 398 -8.53 17.40 17.40
C PHE A 398 -7.08 17.59 17.84
N TYR A 399 -6.18 16.82 17.23
CA TYR A 399 -4.75 16.86 17.51
C TYR A 399 -3.86 16.65 16.28
N GLY A 400 -4.38 16.25 15.13
CA GLY A 400 -3.58 15.92 13.96
C GLY A 400 -3.88 16.80 12.75
N LEU A 401 -2.83 17.32 12.12
CA LEU A 401 -2.91 18.02 10.85
C LEU A 401 -1.90 17.41 9.88
N ILE A 402 -2.37 16.96 8.72
CA ILE A 402 -1.54 16.49 7.62
C ILE A 402 -1.70 17.48 6.48
N LEU A 403 -0.63 18.16 6.11
CA LEU A 403 -0.61 19.12 5.01
C LEU A 403 0.09 18.49 3.81
N GLU A 404 -0.62 18.31 2.71
CA GLU A 404 -0.03 17.83 1.46
C GLU A 404 0.13 18.99 0.47
N TYR A 405 1.38 19.24 0.06
CA TYR A 405 1.76 20.27 -0.91
C TYR A 405 2.18 19.63 -2.24
N PHE A 406 1.44 19.97 -3.31
CA PHE A 406 1.65 19.44 -4.66
C PHE A 406 2.67 20.25 -5.48
N ALA A 407 2.99 19.74 -6.67
CA ALA A 407 3.95 20.37 -7.58
C ALA A 407 3.52 21.80 -7.90
N GLY A 408 4.30 22.78 -7.45
CA GLY A 408 3.98 24.20 -7.64
C GLY A 408 4.31 25.08 -6.44
N SER A 409 4.10 24.59 -5.22
CA SER A 409 4.33 25.37 -3.99
C SER A 409 5.83 25.55 -3.72
N SER A 410 6.28 26.78 -3.46
CA SER A 410 7.65 27.03 -3.00
C SER A 410 7.79 26.68 -1.52
N ILE A 411 9.02 26.40 -1.07
CA ILE A 411 9.28 26.23 0.38
C ILE A 411 8.95 27.52 1.14
N ASP A 412 9.09 28.68 0.50
CA ASP A 412 8.75 29.96 1.12
C ASP A 412 7.25 30.06 1.42
N ALA A 413 6.38 29.66 0.48
CA ALA A 413 4.93 29.64 0.70
C ALA A 413 4.55 28.68 1.85
N ILE A 414 5.13 27.47 1.87
CA ILE A 414 4.92 26.51 2.96
C ILE A 414 5.34 27.10 4.31
N TYR A 415 6.45 27.84 4.33
CA TYR A 415 6.92 28.49 5.55
C TYR A 415 5.91 29.53 6.03
N ASP A 416 5.46 30.41 5.13
CA ASP A 416 4.55 31.51 5.47
C ASP A 416 3.18 30.97 5.93
N ASP A 417 2.66 29.93 5.28
CA ASP A 417 1.46 29.20 5.69
C ASP A 417 1.58 28.65 7.12
N LEU A 418 2.71 28.01 7.43
CA LEU A 418 2.95 27.41 8.74
C LEU A 418 3.14 28.46 9.83
N GLU A 419 3.80 29.57 9.51
CA GLU A 419 3.93 30.69 10.43
C GLU A 419 2.54 31.25 10.77
N GLY A 420 1.70 31.51 9.76
CA GLY A 420 0.31 31.92 9.95
C GLY A 420 -0.49 30.92 10.78
N PHE A 421 -0.34 29.62 10.49
CA PHE A 421 -0.94 28.56 11.30
C PHE A 421 -0.53 28.65 12.77
N PHE A 422 0.77 28.76 13.07
CA PHE A 422 1.25 28.78 14.45
C PHE A 422 0.82 30.04 15.21
N ILE A 423 0.78 31.20 14.55
CA ILE A 423 0.23 32.44 15.11
C ILE A 423 -1.22 32.21 15.56
N ASN A 424 -2.06 31.69 14.66
CA ASN A 424 -3.46 31.40 14.96
C ASN A 424 -3.60 30.29 16.02
N TRP A 425 -2.66 29.35 16.07
CA TRP A 425 -2.69 28.21 16.98
C TRP A 425 -2.23 28.55 18.42
N GLN A 426 -1.45 29.61 18.60
CA GLN A 426 -0.86 29.98 19.88
C GLN A 426 -1.92 30.31 20.95
N ASP A 427 -3.03 30.94 20.53
CA ASP A 427 -4.11 31.35 21.43
C ASP A 427 -5.09 30.21 21.78
N ARG A 428 -4.92 29.04 21.17
CA ARG A 428 -5.77 27.88 21.42
C ARG A 428 -5.45 27.25 22.77
N THR A 429 -6.46 27.11 23.63
CA THR A 429 -6.38 26.30 24.86
C THR A 429 -6.39 24.80 24.52
N SER A 430 -5.28 24.32 23.95
CA SER A 430 -5.18 22.93 23.48
C SER A 430 -5.11 21.93 24.64
N GLN A 431 -5.98 20.91 24.59
CA GLN A 431 -5.96 19.80 25.56
C GLN A 431 -5.03 18.66 25.13
N ARG A 432 -4.51 18.67 23.89
CA ARG A 432 -3.63 17.64 23.33
C ARG A 432 -2.46 18.25 22.55
N PRO A 433 -1.25 17.67 22.64
CA PRO A 433 -0.16 18.07 21.76
C PRO A 433 -0.50 17.84 20.28
N LEU A 434 -0.11 18.77 19.41
CA LEU A 434 -0.29 18.70 17.97
C LEU A 434 0.62 17.63 17.34
N SER A 435 0.08 16.89 16.38
CA SER A 435 0.81 16.05 15.44
C SER A 435 0.72 16.69 14.06
N LEU A 436 1.81 17.29 13.60
CA LEU A 436 1.90 17.95 12.31
C LEU A 436 2.75 17.12 11.34
N ILE A 437 2.17 16.74 10.21
CA ILE A 437 2.88 16.05 9.12
C ILE A 437 2.80 16.91 7.88
N ILE A 438 3.94 17.25 7.30
CA ILE A 438 4.02 17.99 6.04
C ILE A 438 4.51 17.02 4.97
N SER A 439 3.70 16.80 3.96
CA SER A 439 4.03 15.94 2.84
C SER A 439 4.29 16.79 1.60
N ILE A 440 5.52 16.74 1.11
CA ILE A 440 6.00 17.58 0.01
C ILE A 440 6.31 16.70 -1.20
N THR A 441 5.71 17.00 -2.35
CA THR A 441 6.04 16.30 -3.61
C THR A 441 7.46 16.60 -4.08
N ASP A 442 8.11 15.67 -4.78
CA ASP A 442 9.50 15.82 -5.25
C ASP A 442 9.71 16.94 -6.30
N CYS A 443 8.64 17.57 -6.77
CA CYS A 443 8.64 18.57 -7.84
C CYS A 443 8.53 20.02 -7.34
N VAL A 444 8.84 20.30 -6.06
CA VAL A 444 8.90 21.67 -5.55
C VAL A 444 9.98 22.46 -6.29
N TYR A 445 9.63 23.66 -6.77
CA TYR A 445 10.54 24.52 -7.52
C TYR A 445 11.78 24.90 -6.70
N ASN A 446 12.95 24.80 -7.32
CA ASN A 446 14.26 25.17 -6.74
C ASN A 446 14.47 26.68 -6.54
N TYR A 447 13.43 27.51 -6.74
CA TYR A 447 13.54 28.98 -6.59
C TYR A 447 13.26 29.46 -5.17
N SER A 448 13.18 28.58 -4.18
CA SER A 448 12.93 28.99 -2.80
C SER A 448 14.18 29.56 -2.13
N THR A 449 13.99 30.66 -1.39
CA THR A 449 15.06 31.23 -0.57
C THR A 449 15.28 30.43 0.71
N ARG A 450 14.22 29.81 1.23
CA ARG A 450 14.23 28.91 2.38
C ARG A 450 14.40 27.45 1.96
N SER A 451 14.82 26.66 2.93
CA SER A 451 15.05 25.22 2.89
C SER A 451 14.11 24.48 3.83
N LYS A 452 14.06 23.15 3.70
CA LYS A 452 13.32 22.30 4.66
C LYS A 452 13.86 22.40 6.09
N ASN A 453 15.09 22.85 6.27
CA ASN A 453 15.64 23.08 7.61
C ASN A 453 15.05 24.34 8.25
N ASP A 454 14.72 25.36 7.46
CA ASP A 454 14.10 26.58 7.98
C ASP A 454 12.70 26.30 8.51
N ILE A 455 11.94 25.41 7.86
CA ILE A 455 10.66 24.90 8.40
C ILE A 455 10.88 24.19 9.75
N LYS A 456 11.94 23.38 9.88
CA LYS A 456 12.24 22.70 11.16
C LYS A 456 12.61 23.70 12.26
N ILE A 457 13.31 24.78 11.91
CA ILE A 457 13.68 25.86 12.83
C ILE A 457 12.42 26.59 13.29
N LEU A 458 11.56 27.03 12.37
CA LEU A 458 10.27 27.66 12.65
C LEU A 458 9.44 26.84 13.64
N VAL A 459 9.27 25.54 13.38
CA VAL A 459 8.52 24.64 14.26
C VAL A 459 9.14 24.60 15.66
N LYS A 460 10.47 24.58 15.75
CA LYS A 460 11.18 24.56 17.03
C LYS A 460 11.01 25.88 17.79
N GLU A 461 11.07 27.02 17.11
CA GLU A 461 10.83 28.34 17.71
C GLU A 461 9.43 28.40 18.33
N TYR A 462 8.41 27.95 17.61
CA TYR A 462 7.04 27.92 18.15
C TYR A 462 6.84 26.88 19.27
N MET A 463 7.58 25.78 19.28
CA MET A 463 7.64 24.89 20.44
C MET A 463 8.20 25.60 21.68
N GLU A 464 9.25 26.41 21.51
CA GLU A 464 9.86 27.21 22.60
C GLU A 464 8.90 28.33 23.07
N LEU A 465 8.06 28.86 22.19
CA LEU A 465 6.96 29.79 22.52
C LEU A 465 5.75 29.12 23.20
N GLY A 466 5.81 27.81 23.46
CA GLY A 466 4.82 27.08 24.26
C GLY A 466 3.81 26.24 23.47
N ILE A 467 3.91 26.20 22.13
CA ILE A 467 3.07 25.31 21.32
C ILE A 467 3.49 23.86 21.54
N LYS A 468 2.58 23.06 22.11
CA LYS A 468 2.83 21.64 22.38
C LYS A 468 2.71 20.83 21.09
N ILE A 469 3.83 20.33 20.58
CA ILE A 469 3.88 19.44 19.40
C ILE A 469 4.46 18.09 19.84
N GLN A 470 3.70 17.01 19.68
CA GLN A 470 4.15 15.64 19.98
C GLN A 470 4.86 14.99 18.81
N LYS A 471 4.42 15.30 17.59
CA LYS A 471 5.00 14.72 16.38
C LYS A 471 5.13 15.81 15.33
N PHE A 472 6.33 15.92 14.77
CA PHE A 472 6.59 16.71 13.59
C PHE A 472 7.36 15.86 12.58
N GLU A 473 6.88 15.79 11.34
CA GLU A 473 7.51 15.00 10.29
C GLU A 473 7.36 15.69 8.93
N ILE A 474 8.46 15.84 8.19
CA ILE A 474 8.43 16.26 6.79
C ILE A 474 8.66 15.03 5.93
N LYS A 475 7.64 14.63 5.19
CA LYS A 475 7.66 13.49 4.26
C LYS A 475 7.88 13.96 2.83
N LYS A 476 8.53 13.12 2.03
CA LYS A 476 8.55 13.25 0.58
C LYS A 476 7.49 12.35 -0.03
N ILE A 477 6.66 12.89 -0.92
CA ILE A 477 5.72 12.10 -1.73
C ILE A 477 6.32 11.92 -3.13
N PRO A 478 6.54 10.67 -3.59
CA PRO A 478 6.90 10.41 -4.97
C PRO A 478 5.77 10.85 -5.90
N PHE A 479 6.10 11.62 -6.95
CA PHE A 479 5.12 12.14 -7.92
C PHE A 479 4.19 11.05 -8.52
N CYS A 480 4.66 9.82 -8.65
CA CYS A 480 3.88 8.69 -9.18
C CYS A 480 2.83 8.12 -8.20
N LYS A 481 2.83 8.52 -6.92
CA LYS A 481 1.77 8.18 -5.95
C LYS A 481 0.72 9.29 -5.80
N SER A 482 1.02 10.49 -6.31
CA SER A 482 0.09 11.64 -6.37
C SER A 482 -0.76 11.68 -7.65
N MET A 483 -0.58 10.74 -8.57
CA MET A 483 -1.30 10.57 -9.85
C MET A 483 -2.05 9.24 -9.93
#